data_AF-A0A820HSK9-F1
#
_entry.id   AF-A0A820HSK9-F1
#
_cell.length_a   1.000
_cell.length_b   1.000
_cell.length_c   1.000
_cell.angle_alpha   90.00
_cell.angle_beta   90.00
_cell.angle_gamma   90.00
#
_symmetry.space_group_name_H-M   'P 1'
#
loop_
_entity.id
_entity.type
_entity.pdbx_description
1 polymer ?
#
loop_
_entity_poly.entity_id
_entity_poly.type
_entity_poly.pdbx_seq_one_letter_code
_entity_poly.pdbx_strand_id
1 'polypeptide(L)'
;WEATCYGQTPYRQELEAMTNVTFDPISQKLLRFLRDGNRLKRPTNCPDHIYDLMLKCWEYDKHKRPKFDWIRQYLSIYATSQQHTDRF
;
A
#
# COMPACT_ATOMS: atom_id res chain seq x y z
N TRP A 1 -3.32 1.77 1.17
CA TRP A 1 -2.45 2.95 0.96
C TRP A 1 -3.28 4.19 0.68
N GLU A 2 -4.13 4.19 -0.35
CA GLU A 2 -4.97 5.37 -0.66
C GLU A 2 -5.86 5.79 0.51
N ALA A 3 -6.54 4.83 1.15
CA ALA A 3 -7.35 5.07 2.35
C ALA A 3 -6.52 5.66 3.53
N THR A 4 -5.25 5.26 3.66
CA THR A 4 -4.34 5.78 4.71
C THR A 4 -3.69 7.11 4.33
N CYS A 5 -3.89 7.57 3.09
CA CYS A 5 -3.38 8.84 2.56
C CYS A 5 -4.52 9.78 2.14
N TYR A 6 -5.75 9.56 2.63
CA TYR A 6 -6.92 10.41 2.32
C TYR A 6 -7.14 10.62 0.80
N GLY A 7 -6.94 9.58 -0.02
CA GLY A 7 -7.20 9.67 -1.45
C GLY A 7 -6.05 10.25 -2.30
N GLN A 8 -4.84 10.37 -1.75
CA GLN A 8 -3.68 10.74 -2.58
C GLN A 8 -3.46 9.76 -3.72
N THR A 9 -3.05 10.27 -4.88
CA THR A 9 -2.71 9.47 -6.06
C THR A 9 -1.42 8.67 -5.80
N PRO A 10 -1.45 7.33 -5.90
CA PRO A 10 -0.25 6.50 -5.79
C PRO A 10 0.82 6.87 -6.81
N TYR A 11 2.09 6.84 -6.39
CA TYR A 11 3.27 7.08 -7.22
C TYR A 11 3.31 8.45 -7.90
N ARG A 12 2.53 9.43 -7.42
CA ARG A 12 2.41 10.76 -8.04
C ARG A 12 3.76 11.44 -8.26
N GLN A 13 4.59 11.49 -7.22
CA GLN A 13 5.90 12.14 -7.28
C GLN A 13 6.85 11.39 -8.21
N GLU A 14 6.83 10.06 -8.14
CA GLU A 14 7.64 9.18 -8.99
C GLU A 14 7.24 9.30 -10.46
N LEU A 15 5.95 9.46 -10.76
CA LEU A 15 5.43 9.65 -12.11
C LEU A 15 5.71 11.07 -12.63
N GLU A 16 5.49 12.11 -11.83
CA GLU A 16 5.79 13.51 -12.16
C GLU A 16 7.28 13.70 -12.49
N ALA A 17 8.18 13.04 -11.75
CA ALA A 17 9.62 13.05 -12.06
C ALA A 17 9.99 12.26 -13.34
N MET A 18 9.09 11.38 -13.81
CA MET A 18 9.34 10.45 -14.92
C MET A 18 8.66 10.82 -16.24
N THR A 19 7.75 11.80 -16.27
CA THR A 19 6.97 12.14 -17.48
C THR A 19 6.89 13.64 -17.75
N ASN A 20 7.58 14.09 -18.79
CA ASN A 20 7.19 15.31 -19.51
C ASN A 20 6.07 14.89 -20.49
N VAL A 21 4.81 15.09 -20.09
CA VAL A 21 3.57 14.89 -20.88
C VAL A 21 2.90 13.50 -20.84
N THR A 22 1.60 13.58 -20.51
CA THR A 22 0.47 12.63 -20.63
C THR A 22 0.34 11.43 -19.69
N PHE A 23 -0.88 11.39 -19.14
CA PHE A 23 -1.54 10.43 -18.30
C PHE A 23 -1.66 9.06 -18.99
N ASP A 24 -0.53 8.34 -19.12
CA ASP A 24 -0.53 6.92 -19.46
C ASP A 24 -0.86 6.13 -18.18
N PRO A 25 -1.99 5.40 -18.12
CA PRO A 25 -2.47 4.78 -16.88
C PRO A 25 -1.49 3.77 -16.27
N ILE A 26 -0.52 3.25 -17.03
CA ILE A 26 0.62 2.52 -16.48
C ILE A 26 1.86 2.77 -17.36
N SER A 27 2.64 3.80 -17.06
CA SER A 27 3.91 4.04 -17.77
C SER A 27 4.83 2.81 -17.67
N GLN A 28 5.52 2.44 -18.76
CA GLN A 28 6.51 1.35 -18.74
C GLN A 28 7.59 1.56 -17.66
N LYS A 29 7.88 2.83 -17.33
CA LYS A 29 8.78 3.21 -16.23
C LYS A 29 8.25 2.75 -14.88
N LEU A 30 6.95 2.95 -14.59
CA LEU A 30 6.32 2.44 -13.37
C LEU A 30 6.36 0.91 -13.31
N LEU A 31 6.09 0.22 -14.42
CA LEU A 31 6.20 -1.25 -14.46
C LEU A 31 7.61 -1.73 -14.12
N ARG A 32 8.65 -1.09 -14.66
CA ARG A 32 10.03 -1.41 -14.33
C ARG A 32 10.33 -1.13 -12.86
N PHE A 33 9.94 0.04 -12.35
CA PHE A 33 10.10 0.41 -10.95
C PHE A 33 9.50 -0.63 -9.99
N LEU A 34 8.30 -1.12 -10.29
CA LEU A 34 7.64 -2.18 -9.51
C LEU A 34 8.31 -3.55 -9.66
N ARG A 35 8.80 -3.89 -10.85
CA ARG A 35 9.57 -5.13 -11.09
C ARG A 35 10.88 -5.15 -10.31
N ASP A 36 11.51 -4.00 -10.13
CA ASP A 36 12.73 -3.84 -9.34
C ASP A 36 12.47 -3.92 -7.82
N GLY A 37 11.23 -4.21 -7.40
CA GLY A 37 10.86 -4.40 -6.00
C GLY A 37 10.46 -3.11 -5.27
N ASN A 38 10.54 -1.96 -5.92
CA ASN A 38 10.16 -0.69 -5.29
C ASN A 38 8.65 -0.62 -5.03
N ARG A 39 8.25 -0.04 -3.91
CA ARG A 39 6.85 0.12 -3.47
C ARG A 39 6.63 1.52 -2.91
N LEU A 40 5.36 1.90 -2.75
CA LEU A 40 4.99 3.15 -2.09
C LEU A 40 5.56 3.18 -0.69
N LYS A 41 6.08 4.34 -0.29
CA LYS A 41 6.56 4.59 1.07
C LYS A 41 5.39 4.49 2.06
N ARG A 42 5.72 4.18 3.31
CA ARG A 42 4.74 4.20 4.41
C ARG A 42 4.20 5.63 4.60
N PRO A 43 2.88 5.83 4.62
CA PRO A 43 2.28 7.12 4.97
C PRO A 43 2.56 7.48 6.43
N THR A 44 2.68 8.78 6.75
CA THR A 44 3.01 9.27 8.10
C THR A 44 2.07 8.72 9.19
N ASN A 45 0.78 8.64 8.91
CA ASN A 45 -0.25 8.21 9.87
C ASN A 45 -0.65 6.74 9.71
N CYS A 46 0.15 5.95 8.98
CA CYS A 46 -0.13 4.54 8.77
C CYS A 46 0.60 3.68 9.82
N PRO A 47 -0.11 2.90 10.65
CA PRO A 47 0.53 1.97 11.57
C PRO A 47 1.43 0.96 10.84
N ASP A 48 2.55 0.58 11.47
CA ASP A 48 3.54 -0.31 10.85
C ASP A 48 2.92 -1.63 10.39
N HIS A 49 2.11 -2.26 11.24
CA HIS A 49 1.45 -3.53 10.94
C HIS A 49 0.47 -3.46 9.76
N ILE A 50 -0.12 -2.29 9.47
CA ILE A 50 -0.97 -2.07 8.31
C ILE A 50 -0.10 -1.89 7.06
N TYR A 51 1.03 -1.20 7.18
CA TYR A 51 1.98 -1.08 6.09
C TYR A 51 2.63 -2.42 5.73
N ASP A 52 2.97 -3.25 6.71
CA ASP A 52 3.46 -4.61 6.49
C ASP A 52 2.44 -5.48 5.76
N LEU A 53 1.15 -5.33 6.10
CA LEU A 53 0.07 -5.95 5.34
C LEU A 53 0.05 -5.44 3.88
N MET A 54 0.22 -4.14 3.65
CA MET A 54 0.30 -3.60 2.28
C MET A 54 1.48 -4.21 1.51
N LEU A 55 2.66 -4.33 2.13
CA LEU A 55 3.83 -4.97 1.51
C LEU A 55 3.55 -6.42 1.13
N LYS A 56 2.90 -7.20 2.00
CA LYS A 56 2.44 -8.58 1.68
C LYS A 56 1.46 -8.61 0.51
N CYS A 57 0.52 -7.68 0.47
CA CYS A 57 -0.41 -7.53 -0.65
C CYS A 57 0.29 -7.13 -1.97
N TRP A 58 1.43 -6.44 -1.88
CA TRP A 58 2.23 -5.99 -3.01
C TRP A 58 3.39 -6.93 -3.37
N GLU A 59 3.39 -8.16 -2.89
CA GLU A 59 4.36 -9.17 -3.31
C GLU A 59 4.39 -9.33 -4.83
N TYR A 60 5.60 -9.44 -5.38
CA TYR A 60 5.76 -9.64 -6.82
C TYR A 60 5.12 -10.95 -7.26
N ASP A 61 5.43 -12.03 -6.53
CA ASP A 61 4.84 -13.34 -6.73
C ASP A 61 3.38 -13.33 -6.25
N LYS A 62 2.45 -13.56 -7.19
CA LYS A 62 1.01 -13.62 -6.92
C LYS A 62 0.65 -14.69 -5.90
N HIS A 63 1.43 -15.77 -5.79
CA HIS A 63 1.18 -16.87 -4.87
C HIS A 63 1.58 -16.55 -3.43
N LYS A 64 2.43 -15.54 -3.23
CA LYS A 64 2.81 -15.03 -1.90
C LYS A 64 1.84 -13.99 -1.35
N ARG A 65 0.95 -13.46 -2.19
CA ARG A 65 -0.06 -12.49 -1.76
C ARG A 65 -1.10 -13.18 -0.87
N PRO A 66 -1.50 -12.56 0.25
CA PRO A 66 -2.51 -13.12 1.12
C PRO A 66 -3.88 -13.16 0.44
N LYS A 67 -4.70 -14.15 0.79
CA LYS A 67 -6.10 -14.22 0.36
C LYS A 67 -6.94 -13.17 1.09
N PHE A 68 -8.01 -12.70 0.46
CA PHE A 68 -8.92 -11.71 1.06
C PHE A 68 -9.49 -12.14 2.42
N ASP A 69 -9.84 -13.42 2.60
CA ASP A 69 -10.34 -13.91 3.90
C ASP A 69 -9.33 -13.71 5.02
N TRP A 70 -8.05 -13.98 4.74
CA TRP A 70 -6.97 -13.77 5.69
C TRP A 70 -6.78 -12.29 5.99
N ILE A 71 -6.81 -11.43 4.96
CA ILE A 71 -6.71 -9.97 5.11
C ILE A 71 -7.84 -9.44 6.01
N ARG A 72 -9.08 -9.89 5.77
CA ARG A 72 -10.25 -9.50 6.57
C ARG A 72 -10.08 -9.93 8.03
N GLN A 73 -9.65 -11.17 8.28
CA GLN A 73 -9.42 -11.67 9.63
C GLN A 73 -8.31 -10.88 10.33
N TYR A 74 -7.18 -10.68 9.66
CA TYR A 74 -6.07 -9.87 10.14
C TYR A 74 -6.57 -8.48 10.60
N LEU A 75 -7.24 -7.74 9.71
CA LEU A 75 -7.76 -6.41 10.02
C LEU A 75 -8.80 -6.41 11.15
N SER A 76 -9.66 -7.43 11.23
CA SER A 76 -10.66 -7.54 12.29
C SER A 76 -10.03 -7.66 13.68
N ILE A 77 -8.96 -8.45 13.81
CA ILE A 77 -8.22 -8.62 15.08
C ILE A 77 -7.67 -7.28 15.55
N TYR A 78 -7.11 -6.47 14.65
CA TYR A 78 -6.60 -5.14 15.02
C TYR A 78 -7.69 -4.17 15.39
N ALA A 79 -8.80 -4.12 14.64
CA ALA A 79 -9.93 -3.26 14.96
C ALA A 79 -10.50 -3.56 16.36
N THR A 80 -10.54 -4.82 16.77
CA THR A 80 -10.95 -5.22 18.12
C THR A 80 -9.88 -4.93 19.17
N SER A 81 -8.60 -5.08 18.84
CA SER A 81 -7.49 -4.81 19.77
C SER A 81 -7.32 -3.32 20.12
N GLN A 82 -7.75 -2.42 19.24
CA GLN A 82 -7.74 -0.96 19.49
C GLN A 82 -8.87 -0.49 20.42
N GLN A 83 -9.90 -1.30 20.70
CA GLN A 83 -10.99 -0.93 21.62
C GLN A 83 -10.61 -1.02 23.11
N HIS A 84 -9.42 -1.51 23.44
CA HIS A 84 -8.97 -1.68 24.83
C HIS A 84 -7.92 -0.65 25.29
N THR A 85 -7.37 0.14 24.37
CA THR A 85 -6.36 1.18 24.65
C THR A 85 -6.94 2.59 24.81
N ASP A 86 -8.20 2.83 24.42
CA ASP A 86 -8.87 4.14 24.54
C ASP A 86 -9.68 4.31 25.83
N ARG A 87 -9.48 3.44 26.84
CA ARG A 87 -10.05 3.59 28.19
C ARG A 87 -8.96 3.93 29.21
N PHE A 88 -8.35 5.10 29.09
CA PHE A 88 -7.75 5.81 30.22
C PHE A 88 -7.86 7.31 30.00
#